data_AF-A0A918QCJ5-F1
#
_entry.id   AF-A0A918QCJ5-F1
#
_cell.length_a   1.000
_cell.length_b   1.000
_cell.length_c   1.000
_cell.angle_alpha   90.00
_cell.angle_beta   90.00
_cell.angle_gamma   90.00
#
_symmetry.space_group_name_H-M   'P 1'
#
loop_
_entity.id
_entity.type
_entity.pdbx_description
1 polymer ?
#
loop_
_entity_poly.entity_id
_entity_poly.type
_entity_poly.pdbx_seq_one_letter_code
_entity_poly.pdbx_strand_id
1 'polypeptide(L)'
;MAAHDDDINRGIRPGRGSEDPAGQVAYLEQEIAVLRRKLADSPRHTRILEERIVELQTNLAGVSAQNERLANTLREARDQIVALKEEVDRLAQPPAGFGVFLQANEDGTCDIFTGGRKLRVNVSPGVELDELRRGQEVMLNEALNVVEAMAYERAGDIVTLKEILEDGERALVVGHTDEERVVRLAEPLLDITIRPGDALLLEPRSGYVYEVVPKSEVEELVLEEVPDVDYNKIGGLGNQIELIRDAVELPYLYPDLFKEHELRPPKGILLYGPPGCGKTLIAKAVANSLAKKVAEVTGQPAGKSYFLNIKGPELLNKYVGETERHIRLVFQRAREKASEGTPVIVFFDEMESLFRTRGSGVSSDVENTIVPQLLAEIDGVEGLENVIVIGASNREDMIDPAILRPGRLDVKIKIERPDAEAAKDIFAKYLTASLPLHSDDLSEHNGSKEAAAHAMIQSVVEQMYAESEENRFLEVTYANGDKEVLYFKDFNSGAMIQNIVDRAKKMAIKAFLDHNQKGLRVAHLLQACVDEFKENEDLPNTTNPDDWARISGKKGERIVFIRTLVTGKQGADTGRSIDTVANTGQYL
;
A
#
# COMPACT_ATOMS: atom_id res chain seq x y z
N MET A 1 57.81 53.67 -9.23
CA MET A 1 58.15 53.60 -10.67
C MET A 1 57.40 54.72 -11.38
N ALA A 2 58.16 55.63 -12.00
CA ALA A 2 57.77 56.63 -13.02
C ALA A 2 56.78 57.75 -12.55
N ALA A 3 56.88 59.02 -12.93
CA ALA A 3 57.64 59.68 -14.00
C ALA A 3 57.83 61.18 -13.70
N HIS A 4 58.88 61.78 -14.31
CA HIS A 4 59.00 63.15 -14.87
C HIS A 4 58.53 64.39 -14.08
N ASP A 5 59.23 65.53 -14.07
CA ASP A 5 59.86 66.23 -15.20
C ASP A 5 61.05 67.11 -14.74
N ASP A 6 62.08 67.15 -15.59
CA ASP A 6 63.05 68.24 -15.72
C ASP A 6 62.38 69.40 -16.49
N ASP A 7 62.70 70.66 -16.16
CA ASP A 7 63.01 71.69 -17.17
C ASP A 7 63.49 72.99 -16.50
N ILE A 8 64.74 73.41 -16.73
CA ILE A 8 65.19 74.32 -17.81
C ILE A 8 64.86 75.81 -17.54
N ASN A 9 65.89 76.62 -17.32
CA ASN A 9 66.40 77.67 -18.25
C ASN A 9 67.31 78.63 -17.48
N ARG A 10 68.62 78.64 -17.78
CA ARG A 10 69.30 79.40 -18.86
C ARG A 10 69.25 80.90 -18.64
N GLY A 11 70.46 81.45 -18.62
CA GLY A 11 70.69 82.86 -18.36
C GLY A 11 70.59 83.72 -19.60
N ILE A 12 70.68 85.02 -19.32
CA ILE A 12 71.13 86.05 -20.25
C ILE A 12 72.16 86.90 -19.51
N ARG A 13 73.33 87.00 -20.14
CA ARG A 13 74.53 87.75 -19.75
C ARG A 13 74.79 88.79 -20.87
N PRO A 14 75.67 89.80 -20.70
CA PRO A 14 75.33 91.18 -20.38
C PRO A 14 75.84 92.22 -21.41
N GLY A 15 75.48 93.49 -21.22
CA GLY A 15 76.16 94.66 -21.81
C GLY A 15 75.18 95.68 -22.38
N ARG A 16 75.40 96.99 -22.29
CA ARG A 16 76.56 97.77 -21.84
C ARG A 16 76.05 99.21 -21.72
N GLY A 17 76.40 99.91 -20.65
CA GLY A 17 76.36 101.37 -20.62
C GLY A 17 75.65 101.94 -19.41
N SER A 18 76.38 102.83 -18.73
CA SER A 18 75.94 103.85 -17.79
C SER A 18 75.26 103.38 -16.50
N GLU A 19 76.07 103.45 -15.43
CA GLU A 19 75.79 104.33 -14.28
C GLU A 19 74.37 104.23 -13.68
N ASP A 20 74.16 103.22 -12.84
CA ASP A 20 73.73 103.50 -11.46
C ASP A 20 74.11 102.32 -10.53
N PRO A 21 75.25 102.40 -9.81
CA PRO A 21 75.70 101.32 -8.93
C PRO A 21 74.73 101.01 -7.77
N ALA A 22 73.76 101.88 -7.46
CA ALA A 22 72.88 101.68 -6.32
C ALA A 22 71.84 100.55 -6.53
N GLY A 23 71.22 100.47 -7.71
CA GLY A 23 70.16 99.50 -7.99
C GLY A 23 70.64 98.05 -8.10
N GLN A 24 71.85 97.85 -8.65
CA GLN A 24 72.43 96.52 -8.84
C GLN A 24 73.06 95.97 -7.55
N VAL A 25 73.59 96.85 -6.69
CA VAL A 25 74.02 96.49 -5.33
C VAL A 25 72.81 96.10 -4.48
N ALA A 26 71.70 96.85 -4.52
CA ALA A 26 70.51 96.54 -3.74
C ALA A 26 69.88 95.17 -4.10
N TYR A 27 69.80 94.83 -5.39
CA TYR A 27 69.27 93.52 -5.82
C TYR A 27 70.18 92.35 -5.37
N LEU A 28 71.50 92.49 -5.54
CA LEU A 28 72.47 91.47 -5.12
C LEU A 28 72.56 91.36 -3.59
N GLU A 29 72.42 92.46 -2.84
CA GLU A 29 72.35 92.43 -1.38
C GLU A 29 71.08 91.74 -0.88
N GLN A 30 69.95 91.93 -1.55
CA GLN A 30 68.69 91.27 -1.21
C GLN A 30 68.72 89.77 -1.53
N GLU A 31 69.34 89.37 -2.66
CA GLU A 31 69.53 87.96 -3.02
C GLU A 31 70.55 87.26 -2.10
N ILE A 32 71.65 87.95 -1.73
CA ILE A 32 72.62 87.47 -0.73
C ILE A 32 71.99 87.38 0.66
N ALA A 33 71.10 88.30 1.04
CA ALA A 33 70.41 88.25 2.33
C ALA A 33 69.46 87.04 2.41
N VAL A 34 68.72 86.75 1.34
CA VAL A 34 67.84 85.57 1.26
C VAL A 34 68.65 84.26 1.24
N LEU A 35 69.75 84.21 0.47
CA LEU A 35 70.64 83.04 0.43
C LEU A 35 71.37 82.83 1.77
N ARG A 36 71.82 83.89 2.44
CA ARG A 36 72.42 83.79 3.79
C ARG A 36 71.42 83.32 4.83
N ARG A 37 70.14 83.71 4.74
CA ARG A 37 69.09 83.23 5.64
C ARG A 37 68.81 81.74 5.43
N LYS A 38 68.70 81.28 4.16
CA LYS A 38 68.59 79.85 3.84
C LYS A 38 69.82 79.05 4.28
N LEU A 39 71.03 79.60 4.13
CA LEU A 39 72.27 78.94 4.56
C LEU A 39 72.40 78.89 6.10
N ALA A 40 71.82 79.85 6.82
CA ALA A 40 71.80 79.88 8.28
C ALA A 40 70.77 78.92 8.90
N ASP A 41 69.63 78.68 8.23
CA ASP A 41 68.59 77.74 8.68
C ASP A 41 68.82 76.29 8.19
N SER A 42 69.59 76.08 7.12
CA SER A 42 69.91 74.75 6.58
C SER A 42 70.54 73.78 7.61
N PRO A 43 71.55 74.17 8.43
CA PRO A 43 72.13 73.27 9.43
C PRO A 43 71.14 72.82 10.53
N ARG A 44 70.16 73.67 10.85
CA ARG A 44 69.11 73.34 11.82
C ARG A 44 68.10 72.35 11.24
N HIS A 45 67.69 72.55 9.99
CA HIS A 45 66.80 71.63 9.30
C HIS A 45 67.46 70.25 9.08
N THR A 46 68.75 70.21 8.74
CA THR A 46 69.49 68.95 8.59
C THR A 46 69.60 68.21 9.92
N ARG A 47 69.89 68.90 11.03
CA ARG A 47 69.91 68.27 12.36
C ARG A 47 68.56 67.71 12.79
N ILE A 48 67.46 68.42 12.56
CA ILE A 48 66.12 67.93 12.90
C ILE A 48 65.77 66.69 12.09
N LEU A 49 66.15 66.65 10.80
CA LEU A 49 65.95 65.47 9.96
C LEU A 49 66.84 64.30 10.39
N GLU A 50 68.10 64.54 10.77
CA GLU A 50 69.00 63.53 11.33
C GLU A 50 68.46 62.95 12.65
N GLU A 51 68.00 63.80 13.57
CA GLU A 51 67.35 63.38 14.82
C GLU A 51 66.08 62.55 14.54
N ARG A 52 65.27 62.96 13.55
CA ARG A 52 64.07 62.21 13.14
C ARG A 52 64.40 60.86 12.50
N ILE A 53 65.47 60.78 11.72
CA ILE A 53 65.96 59.53 11.12
C ILE A 53 66.42 58.57 12.22
N VAL A 54 67.17 59.06 13.21
CA VAL A 54 67.61 58.25 14.35
C VAL A 54 66.41 57.76 15.15
N GLU A 55 65.44 58.64 15.45
CA GLU A 55 64.20 58.28 16.16
C GLU A 55 63.39 57.21 15.41
N LEU A 56 63.21 57.37 14.09
CA LEU A 56 62.52 56.39 13.24
C LEU A 56 63.27 55.06 13.15
N GLN A 57 64.61 55.08 13.10
CA GLN A 57 65.42 53.86 13.11
C GLN A 57 65.27 53.10 14.43
N THR A 58 65.28 53.79 15.57
CA THR A 58 65.02 53.16 16.87
C THR A 58 63.61 52.60 16.98
N ASN A 59 62.60 53.32 16.49
CA ASN A 59 61.22 52.83 16.47
C ASN A 59 61.05 51.61 15.55
N LEU A 60 61.67 51.63 14.37
CA LEU A 60 61.64 50.52 13.41
C LEU A 60 62.35 49.28 13.96
N ALA A 61 63.47 49.46 14.66
CA ALA A 61 64.14 48.37 15.36
C ALA A 61 63.26 47.78 16.49
N GLY A 62 62.58 48.63 17.26
CA GLY A 62 61.64 48.20 18.30
C GLY A 62 60.45 47.41 17.75
N VAL A 63 59.81 47.91 16.69
CA VAL A 63 58.70 47.24 16.01
C VAL A 63 59.15 45.94 15.33
N SER A 64 60.33 45.92 14.70
CA SER A 64 60.89 44.70 14.11
C SER A 64 61.15 43.62 15.15
N ALA A 65 61.74 43.99 16.30
CA ALA A 65 61.97 43.06 17.39
C ALA A 65 60.64 42.54 18.00
N GLN A 66 59.61 43.37 18.06
CA GLN A 66 58.28 42.96 18.51
C GLN A 66 57.62 41.99 17.51
N ASN A 67 57.71 42.29 16.21
CA ASN A 67 57.22 41.40 15.16
C ASN A 67 57.93 40.04 15.17
N GLU A 68 59.24 40.01 15.42
CA GLU A 68 60.01 38.78 15.49
C GLU A 68 59.60 37.92 16.70
N ARG A 69 59.34 38.54 17.86
CA ARG A 69 58.79 37.84 19.03
C ARG A 69 57.39 37.28 18.77
N LEU A 70 56.52 38.05 18.12
CA LEU A 70 55.18 37.60 17.74
C LEU A 70 55.23 36.45 16.74
N ALA A 71 56.14 36.51 15.76
CA ALA A 71 56.34 35.43 14.80
C ALA A 71 56.82 34.14 15.49
N ASN A 72 57.72 34.26 16.48
CA ASN A 72 58.20 33.11 17.23
C ASN A 72 57.10 32.49 18.11
N THR A 73 56.33 33.32 18.83
CA THR A 73 55.19 32.83 19.63
C THR A 73 54.10 32.19 18.77
N LEU A 74 53.82 32.73 17.58
CA LEU A 74 52.89 32.10 16.63
C LEU A 74 53.40 30.75 16.11
N ARG A 75 54.71 30.61 15.87
CA ARG A 75 55.30 29.30 15.50
C ARG A 75 55.19 28.30 16.64
N GLU A 76 55.54 28.69 17.87
CA GLU A 76 55.42 27.82 19.04
C GLU A 76 53.97 27.37 19.28
N ALA A 77 53.01 28.29 19.19
CA ALA A 77 51.59 27.96 19.32
C ALA A 77 51.13 27.00 18.21
N ARG A 78 51.56 27.23 16.96
CA ARG A 78 51.26 26.33 15.84
C ARG A 78 51.83 24.94 16.07
N ASP A 79 53.08 24.84 16.51
CA ASP A 79 53.75 23.56 16.72
C ASP A 79 53.10 22.79 17.89
N GLN A 80 52.63 23.48 18.94
CA GLN A 80 51.81 22.88 20.00
C GLN A 80 50.46 22.36 19.48
N ILE A 81 49.77 23.11 18.61
CA ILE A 81 48.50 22.68 18.01
C ILE A 81 48.71 21.42 17.16
N VAL A 82 49.80 21.35 16.39
CA VAL A 82 50.12 20.17 15.57
C VAL A 82 50.37 18.96 16.46
N ALA A 83 51.17 19.11 17.53
CA ALA A 83 51.44 18.01 18.47
C ALA A 83 50.17 17.50 19.16
N LEU A 84 49.29 18.41 19.59
CA LEU A 84 48.00 18.04 20.19
C LEU A 84 47.11 17.32 19.19
N LYS A 85 47.10 17.74 17.91
CA LYS A 85 46.32 17.08 16.87
C LYS A 85 46.80 15.66 16.61
N GLU A 86 48.12 15.43 16.54
CA GLU A 86 48.68 14.08 16.36
C GLU A 86 48.33 13.14 17.52
N GLU A 87 48.25 13.66 18.75
CA GLU A 87 47.84 12.89 19.92
C GLU A 87 46.35 12.53 19.88
N VAL A 88 45.49 13.45 19.42
CA VAL A 88 44.06 13.18 19.18
C VAL A 88 43.88 12.13 18.08
N ASP A 89 44.59 12.26 16.95
CA ASP A 89 44.51 11.32 15.82
C ASP A 89 44.96 9.91 16.23
N ARG A 90 45.99 9.79 17.09
CA ARG A 90 46.45 8.50 17.63
C ARG A 90 45.40 7.84 18.52
N LEU A 91 44.68 8.60 19.35
CA LEU A 91 43.59 8.09 20.18
C LEU A 91 42.36 7.68 19.35
N ALA A 92 42.24 8.16 18.12
CA ALA A 92 41.18 7.78 17.19
C ALA A 92 41.53 6.53 16.34
N GLN A 93 42.72 5.95 16.48
CA GLN A 93 43.10 4.74 15.74
C GLN A 93 42.42 3.48 16.33
N PRO A 94 42.01 2.51 15.49
CA PRO A 94 41.38 1.28 15.97
C PRO A 94 42.34 0.42 16.82
N PRO A 95 41.83 -0.36 17.80
CA PRO A 95 40.44 -0.82 17.94
C PRO A 95 39.51 0.17 18.65
N ALA A 96 38.42 0.54 17.98
CA ALA A 96 37.34 1.35 18.55
C ALA A 96 36.20 0.45 19.05
N GLY A 97 35.60 0.83 20.17
CA GLY A 97 34.36 0.23 20.66
C GLY A 97 33.13 0.87 20.01
N PHE A 98 31.98 0.23 20.12
CA PHE A 98 30.70 0.80 19.69
C PHE A 98 29.74 0.94 20.88
N GLY A 99 28.83 1.89 20.78
CA GLY A 99 27.76 2.11 21.74
C GLY A 99 26.53 2.73 21.08
N VAL A 100 25.41 2.74 21.78
CA VAL A 100 24.16 3.35 21.30
C VAL A 100 23.94 4.66 22.03
N PHE A 101 23.75 5.76 21.30
CA PHE A 101 23.46 7.07 21.87
C PHE A 101 22.05 7.12 22.49
N LEU A 102 21.96 7.62 23.73
CA LEU A 102 20.69 7.71 24.47
C LEU A 102 20.16 9.14 24.52
N GLN A 103 20.99 10.09 24.97
CA GLN A 103 20.62 11.50 25.11
C GLN A 103 21.87 12.40 25.22
N ALA A 104 21.72 13.65 24.79
CA ALA A 104 22.67 14.72 25.07
C ALA A 104 22.35 15.36 26.43
N ASN A 105 23.38 15.82 27.13
CA ASN A 105 23.26 16.53 28.41
C ASN A 105 23.65 18.01 28.24
N GLU A 106 23.11 18.88 29.11
CA GLU A 106 23.38 20.32 29.08
C GLU A 106 24.87 20.69 29.33
N ASP A 107 25.64 19.78 29.91
CA ASP A 107 27.07 19.94 30.21
C ASP A 107 28.00 19.59 29.03
N GLY A 108 27.44 19.29 27.85
CA GLY A 108 28.19 18.88 26.66
C GLY A 108 28.64 17.42 26.66
N THR A 109 28.23 16.63 27.66
CA THR A 109 28.40 15.17 27.66
C THR A 109 27.21 14.48 27.01
N CYS A 110 27.35 13.19 26.71
CA CYS A 110 26.23 12.35 26.29
C CYS A 110 26.14 11.07 27.10
N ASP A 111 24.92 10.54 27.21
CA ASP A 111 24.69 9.22 27.78
C ASP A 111 24.63 8.20 26.65
N ILE A 112 25.43 7.15 26.76
CA ILE A 112 25.51 6.04 25.80
C ILE A 112 25.21 4.71 26.50
N PHE A 113 24.85 3.70 25.72
CA PHE A 113 24.78 2.31 26.16
C PHE A 113 25.86 1.49 25.48
N THR A 114 26.76 0.88 26.24
CA THR A 114 27.81 0.00 25.72
C THR A 114 28.16 -1.08 26.74
N GLY A 115 28.47 -2.28 26.27
CA GLY A 115 28.85 -3.40 27.13
C GLY A 115 27.79 -3.78 28.19
N GLY A 116 26.51 -3.57 27.91
CA GLY A 116 25.41 -3.93 28.82
C GLY A 116 25.11 -2.92 29.93
N ARG A 117 25.72 -1.73 29.91
CA ARG A 117 25.52 -0.68 30.92
C ARG A 117 25.43 0.69 30.29
N LYS A 118 24.77 1.61 31.00
CA LYS A 118 24.72 3.03 30.65
C LYS A 118 25.97 3.74 31.17
N LEU A 119 26.57 4.57 30.33
CA LEU A 119 27.73 5.40 30.68
C LEU A 119 27.47 6.84 30.22
N ARG A 120 27.94 7.80 31.01
CA ARG A 120 28.04 9.21 30.60
C ARG A 120 29.45 9.47 30.12
N VAL A 121 29.59 9.96 28.90
CA VAL A 121 30.88 10.08 28.22
C VAL A 121 31.03 11.45 27.56
N ASN A 122 32.28 11.86 27.32
CA ASN A 122 32.56 13.08 26.59
C ASN A 122 32.42 12.86 25.09
N VAL A 123 32.09 13.94 24.38
CA VAL A 123 32.03 13.96 22.92
C VAL A 123 33.27 14.67 22.38
N SER A 124 33.90 14.06 21.38
CA SER A 124 35.05 14.64 20.68
C SER A 124 34.65 15.96 20.01
N PRO A 125 35.51 17.00 20.00
CA PRO A 125 35.20 18.27 19.33
C PRO A 125 34.91 18.16 17.83
N GLY A 126 35.28 17.03 17.19
CA GLY A 126 34.97 16.76 15.79
C GLY A 126 33.57 16.22 15.53
N VAL A 127 32.79 15.94 16.58
CA VAL A 127 31.40 15.48 16.49
C VAL A 127 30.50 16.58 17.02
N GLU A 128 29.56 17.03 16.20
CA GLU A 128 28.54 17.98 16.65
C GLU A 128 27.48 17.24 17.48
N LEU A 129 27.42 17.55 18.78
CA LEU A 129 26.49 16.92 19.72
C LEU A 129 25.02 17.07 19.27
N ASP A 130 24.70 18.20 18.63
CA ASP A 130 23.36 18.53 18.14
C ASP A 130 22.95 17.70 16.90
N GLU A 131 23.90 17.06 16.22
CA GLU A 131 23.62 16.17 15.07
C GLU A 131 23.34 14.73 15.51
N LEU A 132 23.71 14.34 16.73
CA LEU A 132 23.45 13.00 17.25
C LEU A 132 21.95 12.79 17.47
N ARG A 133 21.48 11.59 17.11
CA ARG A 133 20.07 11.20 17.21
C ARG A 133 19.90 9.98 18.10
N ARG A 134 18.74 9.87 18.75
CA ARG A 134 18.46 8.80 19.71
C ARG A 134 18.47 7.43 19.04
N GLY A 135 19.14 6.46 19.65
CA GLY A 135 19.30 5.11 19.10
C GLY A 135 20.41 5.00 18.04
N GLN A 136 21.06 6.10 17.67
CA GLN A 136 22.16 6.04 16.69
C GLN A 136 23.36 5.31 17.29
N GLU A 137 24.02 4.46 16.50
CA GLU A 137 25.28 3.85 16.91
C GLU A 137 26.39 4.92 16.89
N VAL A 138 27.29 4.88 17.86
CA VAL A 138 28.42 5.80 17.99
C VAL A 138 29.70 5.02 18.19
N MET A 139 30.77 5.53 17.58
CA MET A 139 32.11 4.96 17.74
C MET A 139 32.79 5.58 18.96
N LEU A 140 33.43 4.71 19.75
CA LEU A 140 34.11 5.05 21.00
C LEU A 140 35.60 4.77 20.88
N ASN A 141 36.41 5.70 21.35
CA ASN A 141 37.85 5.43 21.51
C ASN A 141 38.14 4.58 22.77
N GLU A 142 39.42 4.28 23.02
CA GLU A 142 39.85 3.53 24.21
C GLU A 142 39.47 4.21 25.54
N ALA A 143 39.31 5.54 25.53
CA ALA A 143 38.87 6.31 26.69
C ALA A 143 37.34 6.38 26.84
N LEU A 144 36.59 5.67 25.97
CA LEU A 144 35.13 5.66 25.89
C LEU A 144 34.49 7.00 25.51
N ASN A 145 35.24 7.91 24.89
CA ASN A 145 34.69 9.15 24.34
C ASN A 145 34.09 8.88 22.95
N VAL A 146 32.99 9.57 22.64
CA VAL A 146 32.37 9.50 21.30
C VAL A 146 33.25 10.24 20.30
N VAL A 147 33.71 9.53 19.28
CA VAL A 147 34.60 10.08 18.24
C VAL A 147 33.93 10.22 16.88
N GLU A 148 32.88 9.44 16.61
CA GLU A 148 32.15 9.46 15.33
C GLU A 148 30.71 8.97 15.53
N ALA A 149 29.79 9.51 14.73
CA ALA A 149 28.41 9.07 14.65
C ALA A 149 28.25 8.05 13.51
N MET A 150 27.66 6.90 13.80
CA MET A 150 27.45 5.81 12.83
C MET A 150 26.00 5.76 12.36
N ALA A 151 25.66 4.77 11.54
CA ALA A 151 24.27 4.51 11.15
C ALA A 151 23.48 3.80 12.29
N TYR A 152 22.18 3.65 12.12
CA TYR A 152 21.37 2.79 12.98
C TYR A 152 21.66 1.31 12.70
N GLU A 153 21.47 0.48 13.73
CA GLU A 153 21.55 -0.97 13.61
C GLU A 153 20.47 -1.50 12.66
N ARG A 154 20.84 -2.48 11.83
CA ARG A 154 19.99 -3.09 10.80
C ARG A 154 19.76 -4.59 11.02
N ALA A 155 20.31 -5.15 12.10
CA ALA A 155 20.11 -6.54 12.48
C ALA A 155 19.65 -6.68 13.94
N GLY A 156 18.74 -7.60 14.20
CA GLY A 156 18.12 -7.75 15.51
C GLY A 156 16.95 -8.74 15.51
N ASP A 157 16.21 -8.74 16.61
CA ASP A 157 15.01 -9.56 16.77
C ASP A 157 13.80 -8.83 16.19
N ILE A 158 12.83 -9.58 15.64
CA ILE A 158 11.57 -9.02 15.16
C ILE A 158 10.54 -9.10 16.28
N VAL A 159 9.94 -7.95 16.60
CA VAL A 159 8.84 -7.84 17.57
C VAL A 159 7.61 -7.21 16.93
N THR A 160 6.43 -7.46 17.49
CA THR A 160 5.18 -6.82 17.02
C THR A 160 4.83 -5.64 17.92
N LEU A 161 4.52 -4.48 17.33
CA LEU A 161 4.03 -3.33 18.07
C LEU A 161 2.63 -3.61 18.65
N LYS A 162 2.42 -3.37 19.95
CA LYS A 162 1.11 -3.45 20.59
C LYS A 162 0.47 -2.08 20.71
N GLU A 163 1.21 -1.12 21.24
CA GLU A 163 0.78 0.27 21.37
C GLU A 163 1.98 1.21 21.56
N ILE A 164 1.80 2.49 21.22
CA ILE A 164 2.72 3.57 21.56
C ILE A 164 2.27 4.15 22.92
N LEU A 165 3.20 4.39 23.82
CA LEU A 165 2.90 4.98 25.13
C LEU A 165 2.63 6.48 25.02
N GLU A 166 1.99 7.05 26.05
CA GLU A 166 1.56 8.47 26.08
C GLU A 166 2.68 9.49 25.85
N ASP A 167 3.94 9.11 26.10
CA ASP A 167 5.10 9.98 25.88
C ASP A 167 5.56 10.04 24.42
N GLY A 168 5.06 9.17 23.54
CA GLY A 168 5.42 9.13 22.12
C GLY A 168 6.85 8.65 21.83
N GLU A 169 7.66 8.40 22.85
CA GLU A 169 9.07 7.99 22.73
C GLU A 169 9.27 6.51 23.07
N ARG A 170 8.27 5.88 23.71
CA ARG A 170 8.30 4.48 24.10
C ARG A 170 7.13 3.72 23.49
N ALA A 171 7.34 2.44 23.27
CA ALA A 171 6.34 1.52 22.76
C ALA A 171 6.27 0.24 23.60
N LEU A 172 5.09 -0.35 23.67
CA LEU A 172 4.88 -1.70 24.17
C LEU A 172 4.94 -2.66 22.99
N VAL A 173 5.85 -3.63 23.05
CA VAL A 173 6.03 -4.64 22.00
C VAL A 173 5.86 -6.05 22.55
N VAL A 174 5.47 -6.96 21.66
CA VAL A 174 5.30 -8.39 21.96
C VAL A 174 6.34 -9.19 21.19
N GLY A 175 7.13 -9.99 21.90
CA GLY A 175 8.12 -10.91 21.33
C GLY A 175 7.49 -12.19 20.79
N HIS A 176 8.32 -13.09 20.26
CA HIS A 176 7.87 -14.38 19.70
C HIS A 176 7.32 -15.37 20.74
N THR A 177 7.58 -15.13 22.03
CA THR A 177 7.14 -15.93 23.19
C THR A 177 5.93 -15.31 23.90
N ASP A 178 5.23 -14.38 23.25
CA ASP A 178 4.17 -13.56 23.84
C ASP A 178 4.63 -12.74 25.06
N GLU A 179 5.93 -12.49 25.18
CA GLU A 179 6.48 -11.65 26.22
C GLU A 179 6.32 -10.17 25.87
N GLU A 180 5.76 -9.42 26.81
CA GLU A 180 5.56 -7.97 26.65
C GLU A 180 6.78 -7.22 27.19
N ARG A 181 7.32 -6.30 26.38
CA ARG A 181 8.45 -5.45 26.77
C ARG A 181 8.18 -4.00 26.39
N VAL A 182 8.62 -3.10 27.26
CA VAL A 182 8.67 -1.66 26.95
C VAL A 182 10.02 -1.35 26.32
N VAL A 183 9.98 -0.74 25.14
CA VAL A 183 11.13 -0.42 24.31
C VAL A 183 11.12 1.06 23.92
N ARG A 184 12.27 1.58 23.50
CA ARG A 184 12.44 2.97 23.07
C ARG A 184 12.41 3.06 21.55
N LEU A 185 11.74 4.08 21.02
CA LEU A 185 11.74 4.35 19.59
C LEU A 185 13.02 5.09 19.22
N ALA A 186 13.74 4.60 18.22
CA ALA A 186 14.82 5.36 17.60
C ALA A 186 14.24 6.52 16.79
N GLU A 187 15.05 7.56 16.54
CA GLU A 187 14.61 8.76 15.81
C GLU A 187 13.85 8.48 14.49
N PRO A 188 14.28 7.53 13.62
CA PRO A 188 13.59 7.29 12.36
C PRO A 188 12.13 6.85 12.52
N LEU A 189 11.79 6.27 13.67
CA LEU A 189 10.43 5.83 14.00
C LEU A 189 9.54 6.98 14.53
N LEU A 190 10.14 8.09 14.98
CA LEU A 190 9.39 9.24 15.49
C LEU A 190 8.78 10.07 14.35
N ASP A 191 9.42 10.08 13.17
CA ASP A 191 8.96 10.80 11.99
C ASP A 191 7.92 10.04 11.17
N ILE A 192 7.78 8.73 11.38
CA ILE A 192 6.84 7.87 10.67
C ILE A 192 5.66 7.47 11.57
N THR A 193 4.51 7.25 10.96
CA THR A 193 3.33 6.76 11.68
C THR A 193 3.40 5.24 11.81
N ILE A 194 3.95 4.73 12.91
CA ILE A 194 3.90 3.31 13.27
C ILE A 194 2.57 2.97 13.95
N ARG A 195 2.07 1.74 13.76
CA ARG A 195 0.75 1.32 14.23
C ARG A 195 0.79 -0.06 14.89
N PRO A 196 -0.18 -0.38 15.78
CA PRO A 196 -0.31 -1.72 16.35
C PRO A 196 -0.29 -2.80 15.26
N GLY A 197 0.44 -3.89 15.46
CA GLY A 197 0.59 -4.98 14.49
C GLY A 197 1.81 -4.88 13.59
N ASP A 198 2.44 -3.70 13.47
CA ASP A 198 3.68 -3.51 12.71
C ASP A 198 4.81 -4.37 13.26
N ALA A 199 5.59 -4.95 12.36
CA ALA A 199 6.79 -5.68 12.71
C ALA A 199 7.96 -4.70 12.83
N LEU A 200 8.63 -4.68 13.98
CA LEU A 200 9.70 -3.75 14.26
C LEU A 200 11.00 -4.49 14.57
N LEU A 201 12.14 -3.89 14.19
CA LEU A 201 13.48 -4.41 14.46
C LEU A 201 13.96 -3.96 15.85
N LEU A 202 14.01 -4.88 16.82
CA LEU A 202 14.46 -4.67 18.19
C LEU A 202 15.92 -5.14 18.36
N GLU A 203 16.75 -4.31 18.99
CA GLU A 203 18.00 -4.78 19.60
C GLU A 203 17.79 -4.94 21.12
N PRO A 204 17.84 -6.18 21.65
CA PRO A 204 17.39 -6.46 23.02
C PRO A 204 18.21 -5.82 24.13
N ARG A 205 19.50 -5.52 23.93
CA ARG A 205 20.37 -5.05 25.02
C ARG A 205 20.17 -3.57 25.29
N SER A 206 20.13 -2.76 24.25
CA SER A 206 19.83 -1.32 24.31
C SER A 206 18.35 -1.06 24.55
N GLY A 207 17.49 -1.99 24.13
CA GLY A 207 16.03 -1.86 24.21
C GLY A 207 15.48 -0.85 23.21
N TYR A 208 16.20 -0.59 22.11
CA TYR A 208 15.75 0.26 21.02
C TYR A 208 15.12 -0.52 19.89
N VAL A 209 14.14 0.11 19.26
CA VAL A 209 13.56 -0.32 18.00
C VAL A 209 13.93 0.67 16.91
N TYR A 210 14.44 0.17 15.78
CA TYR A 210 15.10 1.03 14.77
C TYR A 210 14.28 1.28 13.52
N GLU A 211 13.64 0.24 12.99
CA GLU A 211 12.90 0.32 11.74
C GLU A 211 11.68 -0.58 11.74
N VAL A 212 10.71 -0.24 10.88
CA VAL A 212 9.58 -1.10 10.54
C VAL A 212 10.05 -2.09 9.47
N VAL A 213 9.95 -3.38 9.78
CA VAL A 213 10.30 -4.45 8.84
C VAL A 213 9.06 -4.79 8.01
N PRO A 214 9.07 -4.55 6.69
CA PRO A 214 7.93 -4.91 5.84
C PRO A 214 7.80 -6.44 5.80
N LYS A 215 6.65 -6.96 6.28
CA LYS A 215 6.32 -8.38 6.19
C LYS A 215 5.56 -8.66 4.89
N SER A 216 6.20 -9.38 3.97
CA SER A 216 5.63 -9.77 2.67
C SER A 216 4.31 -10.55 2.82
N GLU A 217 4.20 -11.44 3.80
CA GLU A 217 2.99 -12.26 4.02
C GLU A 217 1.74 -11.41 4.29
N VAL A 218 1.89 -10.27 4.99
CA VAL A 218 0.75 -9.42 5.34
C VAL A 218 0.35 -8.58 4.13
N GLU A 219 1.29 -8.02 3.38
CA GLU A 219 1.01 -7.30 2.12
C GLU A 219 0.37 -8.20 1.06
N GLU A 220 0.76 -9.47 0.96
CA GLU A 220 0.18 -10.43 0.01
C GLU A 220 -1.28 -10.81 0.34
N LEU A 221 -1.67 -10.82 1.62
CA LEU A 221 -3.04 -11.15 2.06
C LEU A 221 -4.08 -10.09 1.71
N VAL A 222 -3.64 -8.87 1.40
CA VAL A 222 -4.52 -7.75 1.04
C VAL A 222 -4.13 -7.33 -0.37
N LEU A 223 -4.56 -8.11 -1.36
CA LEU A 223 -4.39 -7.77 -2.76
C LEU A 223 -5.13 -6.46 -3.05
N GLU A 224 -4.37 -5.37 -3.17
CA GLU A 224 -4.85 -4.09 -3.68
C GLU A 224 -5.08 -4.22 -5.20
N GLU A 225 -6.24 -4.71 -5.59
CA GLU A 225 -6.64 -4.74 -7.00
C GLU A 225 -7.50 -3.51 -7.30
N VAL A 226 -7.21 -2.78 -8.38
CA VAL A 226 -8.25 -1.97 -9.05
C VAL A 226 -8.93 -2.91 -10.04
N PRO A 227 -10.15 -3.41 -9.77
CA PRO A 227 -10.81 -4.35 -10.66
C PRO A 227 -11.16 -3.72 -12.02
N ASP A 228 -10.85 -4.41 -13.12
CA ASP A 228 -11.20 -3.99 -14.50
C ASP A 228 -12.52 -4.62 -15.01
N VAL A 229 -13.42 -4.96 -14.09
CA VAL A 229 -14.73 -5.54 -14.43
C VAL A 229 -15.76 -4.43 -14.45
N ASP A 230 -16.51 -4.31 -15.55
CA ASP A 230 -17.63 -3.37 -15.68
C ASP A 230 -18.96 -4.12 -15.58
N TYR A 231 -20.03 -3.42 -15.18
CA TYR A 231 -21.39 -3.96 -15.17
C TYR A 231 -21.82 -4.53 -16.52
N ASN A 232 -21.32 -3.97 -17.63
CA ASN A 232 -21.64 -4.45 -18.98
C ASN A 232 -21.10 -5.86 -19.26
N LYS A 233 -20.08 -6.31 -18.51
CA LYS A 233 -19.51 -7.67 -18.60
C LYS A 233 -20.33 -8.69 -17.79
N ILE A 234 -21.30 -8.25 -16.99
CA ILE A 234 -22.19 -9.12 -16.20
C ILE A 234 -23.51 -9.27 -16.96
N GLY A 235 -23.98 -10.52 -17.11
CA GLY A 235 -25.25 -10.82 -17.77
C GLY A 235 -26.32 -11.24 -16.77
N GLY A 236 -27.58 -10.84 -17.02
CA GLY A 236 -28.75 -11.41 -16.34
C GLY A 236 -28.96 -11.00 -14.88
N LEU A 237 -28.22 -10.02 -14.36
CA LEU A 237 -28.29 -9.56 -12.96
C LEU A 237 -28.75 -8.10 -12.83
N GLY A 238 -29.58 -7.60 -13.76
CA GLY A 238 -29.99 -6.19 -13.81
C GLY A 238 -30.58 -5.67 -12.49
N ASN A 239 -31.53 -6.41 -11.92
CA ASN A 239 -32.18 -6.05 -10.67
C ASN A 239 -31.20 -6.03 -9.48
N GLN A 240 -30.32 -7.02 -9.39
CA GLN A 240 -29.31 -7.09 -8.32
C GLN A 240 -28.27 -5.99 -8.47
N ILE A 241 -27.88 -5.65 -9.70
CA ILE A 241 -26.98 -4.52 -9.97
C ILE A 241 -27.61 -3.22 -9.50
N GLU A 242 -28.89 -2.98 -9.80
CA GLU A 242 -29.61 -1.78 -9.34
C GLU A 242 -29.64 -1.69 -7.80
N LEU A 243 -29.98 -2.78 -7.11
CA LEU A 243 -29.97 -2.84 -5.65
C LEU A 243 -28.59 -2.53 -5.03
N ILE A 244 -27.50 -3.05 -5.63
CA ILE A 244 -26.16 -2.75 -5.12
C ILE A 244 -25.77 -1.30 -5.44
N ARG A 245 -26.13 -0.77 -6.61
CA ARG A 245 -25.88 0.63 -6.95
C ARG A 245 -26.58 1.58 -5.97
N ASP A 246 -27.82 1.28 -5.63
CA ASP A 246 -28.58 2.07 -4.66
C ASP A 246 -27.96 1.99 -3.25
N ALA A 247 -27.46 0.81 -2.86
CA ALA A 247 -26.82 0.61 -1.57
C ALA A 247 -25.42 1.24 -1.48
N VAL A 248 -24.61 1.17 -2.54
CA VAL A 248 -23.18 1.57 -2.52
C VAL A 248 -22.96 2.93 -3.16
N GLU A 249 -23.50 3.17 -4.35
CA GLU A 249 -23.16 4.37 -5.13
C GLU A 249 -23.98 5.58 -4.70
N LEU A 250 -25.28 5.40 -4.41
CA LEU A 250 -26.19 6.48 -4.04
C LEU A 250 -25.70 7.28 -2.82
N PRO A 251 -25.26 6.65 -1.71
CA PRO A 251 -24.75 7.36 -0.54
C PRO A 251 -23.51 8.22 -0.82
N TYR A 252 -22.63 7.76 -1.71
CA TYR A 252 -21.39 8.45 -2.02
C TYR A 252 -21.60 9.62 -2.99
N LEU A 253 -22.56 9.48 -3.92
CA LEU A 253 -22.89 10.52 -4.87
C LEU A 253 -23.69 11.66 -4.26
N TYR A 254 -24.58 11.34 -3.32
CA TYR A 254 -25.51 12.31 -2.74
C TYR A 254 -25.49 12.31 -1.20
N PRO A 255 -24.34 12.51 -0.55
CA PRO A 255 -24.23 12.46 0.90
C PRO A 255 -25.11 13.52 1.59
N ASP A 256 -25.29 14.69 0.98
CA ASP A 256 -26.10 15.77 1.53
C ASP A 256 -27.59 15.42 1.61
N LEU A 257 -28.12 14.69 0.63
CA LEU A 257 -29.52 14.23 0.63
C LEU A 257 -29.76 13.20 1.74
N PHE A 258 -28.80 12.28 1.96
CA PHE A 258 -28.88 11.33 3.06
C PHE A 258 -28.86 12.04 4.42
N LYS A 259 -28.03 13.08 4.57
CA LYS A 259 -27.99 13.92 5.78
C LYS A 259 -29.29 14.71 5.98
N GLU A 260 -29.85 15.29 4.92
CA GLU A 260 -31.12 16.04 4.96
C GLU A 260 -32.29 15.15 5.42
N HIS A 261 -32.33 13.90 4.95
CA HIS A 261 -33.38 12.94 5.30
C HIS A 261 -33.08 12.13 6.57
N GLU A 262 -32.01 12.46 7.31
CA GLU A 262 -31.55 11.71 8.50
C GLU A 262 -31.39 10.20 8.26
N LEU A 263 -31.06 9.82 7.01
CA LEU A 263 -30.93 8.44 6.59
C LEU A 263 -29.46 8.01 6.70
N ARG A 264 -29.20 7.00 7.52
CA ARG A 264 -27.86 6.39 7.61
C ARG A 264 -27.62 5.52 6.37
N PRO A 265 -26.47 5.65 5.69
CA PRO A 265 -26.15 4.81 4.56
C PRO A 265 -25.81 3.39 5.02
N PRO A 266 -26.15 2.36 4.22
CA PRO A 266 -25.82 0.98 4.56
C PRO A 266 -24.30 0.77 4.52
N LYS A 267 -23.78 0.02 5.50
CA LYS A 267 -22.33 -0.23 5.63
C LYS A 267 -21.91 -1.60 5.15
N GLY A 268 -22.81 -2.56 5.23
CA GLY A 268 -22.54 -3.93 4.86
C GLY A 268 -23.55 -4.50 3.87
N ILE A 269 -23.04 -5.25 2.92
CA ILE A 269 -23.83 -5.94 1.90
C ILE A 269 -23.49 -7.42 1.95
N LEU A 270 -24.52 -8.27 2.00
CA LEU A 270 -24.38 -9.71 1.86
C LEU A 270 -24.90 -10.16 0.50
N LEU A 271 -24.01 -10.73 -0.31
CA LEU A 271 -24.31 -11.44 -1.54
C LEU A 271 -24.42 -12.93 -1.23
N TYR A 272 -25.59 -13.52 -1.42
CA TYR A 272 -25.79 -14.94 -1.13
C TYR A 272 -26.56 -15.65 -2.23
N GLY A 273 -26.36 -16.96 -2.34
CA GLY A 273 -27.06 -17.82 -3.30
C GLY A 273 -26.13 -18.83 -3.96
N PRO A 274 -26.58 -19.54 -5.00
CA PRO A 274 -25.84 -20.66 -5.58
C PRO A 274 -24.45 -20.28 -6.12
N PRO A 275 -23.48 -21.22 -6.11
CA PRO A 275 -22.15 -20.99 -6.66
C PRO A 275 -22.20 -20.74 -8.18
N GLY A 276 -21.20 -20.05 -8.71
CA GLY A 276 -21.08 -19.81 -10.16
C GLY A 276 -22.10 -18.83 -10.75
N CYS A 277 -22.82 -18.05 -9.92
CA CYS A 277 -23.80 -17.06 -10.37
C CYS A 277 -23.29 -15.60 -10.35
N GLY A 278 -21.98 -15.37 -10.13
CA GLY A 278 -21.37 -14.04 -10.32
C GLY A 278 -21.25 -13.15 -9.08
N LYS A 279 -21.32 -13.69 -7.85
CA LYS A 279 -21.10 -12.94 -6.59
C LYS A 279 -19.76 -12.18 -6.56
N THR A 280 -18.66 -12.84 -6.94
CA THR A 280 -17.34 -12.21 -7.01
C THR A 280 -17.27 -11.16 -8.15
N LEU A 281 -17.89 -11.44 -9.30
CA LEU A 281 -17.90 -10.51 -10.45
C LEU A 281 -18.66 -9.23 -10.15
N ILE A 282 -19.81 -9.33 -9.48
CA ILE A 282 -20.64 -8.16 -9.16
C ILE A 282 -19.95 -7.27 -8.12
N ALA A 283 -19.29 -7.83 -7.11
CA ALA A 283 -18.51 -7.06 -6.14
C ALA A 283 -17.36 -6.29 -6.81
N LYS A 284 -16.61 -6.94 -7.72
CA LYS A 284 -15.55 -6.30 -8.50
C LYS A 284 -16.09 -5.18 -9.41
N ALA A 285 -17.25 -5.39 -10.04
CA ALA A 285 -17.88 -4.38 -10.89
C ALA A 285 -18.33 -3.14 -10.11
N VAL A 286 -18.84 -3.34 -8.90
CA VAL A 286 -19.26 -2.26 -8.00
C VAL A 286 -18.07 -1.41 -7.58
N ALA A 287 -16.95 -2.05 -7.23
CA ALA A 287 -15.73 -1.33 -6.88
C ALA A 287 -15.18 -0.48 -8.04
N ASN A 288 -15.16 -1.04 -9.25
CA ASN A 288 -14.74 -0.29 -10.44
C ASN A 288 -15.68 0.89 -10.74
N SER A 289 -16.99 0.67 -10.65
CA SER A 289 -17.99 1.73 -10.88
C SER A 289 -17.88 2.86 -9.84
N LEU A 290 -17.74 2.51 -8.56
CA LEU A 290 -17.53 3.49 -7.49
C LEU A 290 -16.26 4.31 -7.73
N ALA A 291 -15.15 3.66 -8.11
CA ALA A 291 -13.90 4.33 -8.46
C ALA A 291 -14.09 5.36 -9.59
N LYS A 292 -14.78 4.97 -10.67
CA LYS A 292 -15.07 5.85 -11.81
C LYS A 292 -15.91 7.05 -11.39
N LYS A 293 -16.99 6.83 -10.64
CA LYS A 293 -17.89 7.91 -10.19
C LYS A 293 -17.24 8.86 -9.20
N VAL A 294 -16.41 8.35 -8.29
CA VAL A 294 -15.66 9.18 -7.34
C VAL A 294 -14.62 10.03 -8.08
N ALA A 295 -13.98 9.47 -9.11
CA ALA A 295 -13.08 10.25 -9.97
C ALA A 295 -13.81 11.38 -10.72
N GLU A 296 -15.04 11.12 -11.20
CA GLU A 296 -15.88 12.14 -11.85
C GLU A 296 -16.26 13.28 -10.89
N VAL A 297 -16.64 12.98 -9.65
CA VAL A 297 -17.05 13.97 -8.66
C VAL A 297 -15.87 14.77 -8.10
N THR A 298 -14.72 14.13 -7.87
CA THR A 298 -13.55 14.76 -7.24
C THR A 298 -12.63 15.49 -8.23
N GLY A 299 -12.80 15.28 -9.54
CA GLY A 299 -11.99 15.92 -10.58
C GLY A 299 -10.51 15.49 -10.60
N GLN A 300 -10.15 14.47 -9.81
CA GLN A 300 -8.81 13.89 -9.78
C GLN A 300 -8.75 12.69 -10.75
N PRO A 301 -7.66 12.54 -11.53
CA PRO A 301 -7.52 11.41 -12.44
C PRO A 301 -7.51 10.10 -11.64
N ALA A 302 -8.50 9.23 -11.90
CA ALA A 302 -8.73 7.96 -11.23
C ALA A 302 -8.56 8.05 -9.70
N GLY A 303 -9.53 8.67 -9.01
CA GLY A 303 -9.65 8.57 -7.55
C GLY A 303 -9.43 7.12 -7.12
N LYS A 304 -8.41 6.89 -6.29
CA LYS A 304 -7.87 5.57 -5.96
C LYS A 304 -8.85 4.77 -5.09
N SER A 305 -9.99 4.28 -5.61
CA SER A 305 -10.82 3.38 -4.79
C SER A 305 -10.01 2.14 -4.43
N TYR A 306 -9.98 1.81 -3.14
CA TYR A 306 -9.30 0.62 -2.66
C TYR A 306 -10.29 -0.54 -2.60
N PHE A 307 -9.94 -1.65 -3.24
CA PHE A 307 -10.69 -2.90 -3.15
C PHE A 307 -9.79 -3.95 -2.50
N LEU A 308 -10.12 -4.30 -1.26
CA LEU A 308 -9.42 -5.32 -0.49
C LEU A 308 -10.16 -6.63 -0.71
N ASN A 309 -9.57 -7.56 -1.48
CA ASN A 309 -10.15 -8.86 -1.74
C ASN A 309 -9.57 -9.90 -0.77
N ILE A 310 -10.42 -10.46 0.08
CA ILE A 310 -10.04 -11.48 1.07
C ILE A 310 -10.88 -12.71 0.82
N LYS A 311 -10.25 -13.86 0.57
CA LYS A 311 -11.00 -15.13 0.52
C LYS A 311 -11.02 -15.79 1.89
N GLY A 312 -12.16 -16.36 2.26
CA GLY A 312 -12.34 -17.04 3.54
C GLY A 312 -11.24 -18.07 3.86
N PRO A 313 -10.82 -18.94 2.91
CA PRO A 313 -9.71 -19.86 3.15
C PRO A 313 -8.34 -19.20 3.37
N GLU A 314 -8.08 -18.01 2.82
CA GLU A 314 -6.81 -17.28 2.97
C GLU A 314 -6.64 -16.77 4.42
N LEU A 315 -7.75 -16.61 5.16
CA LEU A 315 -7.72 -16.27 6.58
C LEU A 315 -7.49 -17.48 7.49
N LEU A 316 -7.73 -18.71 7.00
CA LEU A 316 -7.66 -19.92 7.83
C LEU A 316 -6.22 -20.45 7.91
N ASN A 317 -5.51 -20.08 8.97
CA ASN A 317 -4.21 -20.65 9.30
C ASN A 317 -4.30 -21.75 10.38
N LYS A 318 -3.37 -22.71 10.34
CA LYS A 318 -3.27 -23.81 11.33
C LYS A 318 -2.81 -23.33 12.72
N TYR A 319 -2.28 -22.11 12.80
CA TYR A 319 -1.77 -21.52 14.02
C TYR A 319 -2.88 -20.72 14.71
N VAL A 320 -3.14 -21.06 15.98
CA VAL A 320 -4.17 -20.41 16.81
C VAL A 320 -3.85 -18.92 16.96
N GLY A 321 -4.85 -18.05 16.75
CA GLY A 321 -4.71 -16.59 16.90
C GLY A 321 -4.19 -15.84 15.66
N GLU A 322 -3.56 -16.51 14.69
CA GLU A 322 -3.12 -15.87 13.44
C GLU A 322 -4.30 -15.37 12.61
N THR A 323 -5.39 -16.15 12.53
CA THR A 323 -6.62 -15.73 11.83
C THR A 323 -7.22 -14.45 12.42
N GLU A 324 -7.22 -14.31 13.75
CA GLU A 324 -7.71 -13.11 14.43
C GLU A 324 -6.81 -11.91 14.15
N ARG A 325 -5.48 -12.11 14.19
CA ARG A 325 -4.49 -11.11 13.82
C ARG A 325 -4.70 -10.64 12.37
N HIS A 326 -4.92 -11.55 11.44
CA HIS A 326 -5.18 -11.23 10.02
C HIS A 326 -6.44 -10.38 9.86
N ILE A 327 -7.53 -10.73 10.54
CA ILE A 327 -8.78 -9.95 10.51
C ILE A 327 -8.52 -8.51 11.01
N ARG A 328 -7.82 -8.34 12.15
CA ARG A 328 -7.46 -7.01 12.66
C ARG A 328 -6.65 -6.20 11.66
N LEU A 329 -5.64 -6.82 11.04
CA LEU A 329 -4.75 -6.16 10.08
C LEU A 329 -5.51 -5.70 8.82
N VAL A 330 -6.44 -6.52 8.31
CA VAL A 330 -7.28 -6.16 7.15
C VAL A 330 -8.09 -4.90 7.44
N PHE A 331 -8.80 -4.87 8.57
CA PHE A 331 -9.62 -3.71 8.95
C PHE A 331 -8.78 -2.50 9.33
N GLN A 332 -7.60 -2.68 9.93
CA GLN A 332 -6.67 -1.59 10.19
C GLN A 332 -6.18 -0.91 8.91
N ARG A 333 -5.86 -1.69 7.86
CA ARG A 333 -5.53 -1.13 6.54
C ARG A 333 -6.73 -0.46 5.88
N ALA A 334 -7.93 -1.04 6.02
CA ALA A 334 -9.13 -0.37 5.54
C ALA A 334 -9.33 1.00 6.20
N ARG A 335 -9.12 1.08 7.52
CA ARG A 335 -9.16 2.33 8.29
C ARG A 335 -8.10 3.35 7.86
N GLU A 336 -6.90 2.88 7.52
CA GLU A 336 -5.81 3.71 6.99
C GLU A 336 -6.21 4.43 5.71
N LYS A 337 -6.66 3.65 4.73
CA LYS A 337 -7.07 4.19 3.43
C LYS A 337 -8.33 5.02 3.54
N ALA A 338 -9.18 4.69 4.51
CA ALA A 338 -10.30 5.52 4.85
C ALA A 338 -9.88 6.89 5.42
N SER A 339 -8.86 6.97 6.27
CA SER A 339 -8.40 8.27 6.79
C SER A 339 -7.86 9.22 5.71
N GLU A 340 -7.41 8.68 4.58
CA GLU A 340 -6.97 9.44 3.41
C GLU A 340 -8.16 10.04 2.61
N GLY A 341 -9.40 9.84 3.07
CA GLY A 341 -10.62 10.37 2.45
C GLY A 341 -11.10 9.57 1.24
N THR A 342 -10.54 8.39 1.03
CA THR A 342 -10.78 7.55 -0.15
C THR A 342 -11.80 6.45 0.17
N PRO A 343 -12.69 6.07 -0.76
CA PRO A 343 -13.60 4.94 -0.56
C PRO A 343 -12.83 3.62 -0.51
N VAL A 344 -13.15 2.79 0.48
CA VAL A 344 -12.56 1.47 0.67
C VAL A 344 -13.65 0.41 0.71
N ILE A 345 -13.53 -0.59 -0.16
CA ILE A 345 -14.40 -1.76 -0.19
C ILE A 345 -13.61 -2.95 0.34
N VAL A 346 -14.08 -3.54 1.44
CA VAL A 346 -13.56 -4.78 2.00
C VAL A 346 -14.46 -5.92 1.53
N PHE A 347 -13.97 -6.74 0.61
CA PHE A 347 -14.71 -7.86 0.05
C PHE A 347 -14.25 -9.19 0.66
N PHE A 348 -15.17 -9.88 1.33
CA PHE A 348 -14.97 -11.22 1.85
C PHE A 348 -15.64 -12.23 0.93
N ASP A 349 -14.86 -13.00 0.17
CA ASP A 349 -15.36 -14.13 -0.62
C ASP A 349 -15.38 -15.43 0.19
N GLU A 350 -16.28 -16.35 -0.15
CA GLU A 350 -16.42 -17.65 0.53
C GLU A 350 -16.54 -17.55 2.06
N MET A 351 -17.31 -16.58 2.56
CA MET A 351 -17.45 -16.36 4.00
C MET A 351 -17.94 -17.58 4.77
N GLU A 352 -18.65 -18.51 4.12
CA GLU A 352 -19.08 -19.77 4.73
C GLU A 352 -17.91 -20.64 5.23
N SER A 353 -16.68 -20.42 4.77
CA SER A 353 -15.50 -21.12 5.28
C SER A 353 -15.12 -20.66 6.69
N LEU A 354 -15.39 -19.40 7.02
CA LEU A 354 -15.11 -18.80 8.34
C LEU A 354 -16.14 -19.20 9.39
N PHE A 355 -17.37 -19.47 8.96
CA PHE A 355 -18.51 -19.81 9.82
C PHE A 355 -18.73 -21.32 9.97
N ARG A 356 -17.79 -22.15 9.48
CA ARG A 356 -18.04 -23.58 9.30
C ARG A 356 -18.08 -24.33 10.63
N THR A 357 -19.22 -24.36 11.29
CA THR A 357 -19.45 -25.25 12.43
C THR A 357 -19.56 -26.69 11.93
N ARG A 358 -18.52 -27.54 12.07
CA ARG A 358 -18.74 -28.99 11.92
C ARG A 358 -17.95 -29.85 12.90
N GLY A 359 -18.66 -30.28 13.94
CA GLY A 359 -18.85 -31.71 14.19
C GLY A 359 -18.04 -32.35 15.33
N SER A 360 -18.65 -32.41 16.53
CA SER A 360 -18.56 -33.53 17.50
C SER A 360 -17.17 -34.14 17.79
N GLY A 361 -16.14 -33.33 18.00
CA GLY A 361 -14.83 -33.85 18.38
C GLY A 361 -13.86 -32.79 18.89
N VAL A 362 -14.03 -32.38 20.15
CA VAL A 362 -12.99 -31.88 21.09
C VAL A 362 -12.02 -30.76 20.59
N SER A 363 -12.28 -30.11 19.45
CA SER A 363 -11.34 -29.16 18.81
C SER A 363 -11.95 -27.81 18.44
N SER A 364 -13.08 -27.43 19.05
CA SER A 364 -13.94 -26.31 18.64
C SER A 364 -13.64 -24.95 19.29
N ASP A 365 -12.53 -24.76 19.99
CA ASP A 365 -12.32 -23.50 20.74
C ASP A 365 -11.72 -22.38 19.88
N VAL A 366 -11.04 -22.71 18.77
CA VAL A 366 -10.34 -21.74 17.91
C VAL A 366 -11.26 -21.12 16.85
N GLU A 367 -12.25 -21.87 16.35
CA GLU A 367 -13.19 -21.37 15.34
C GLU A 367 -14.28 -20.47 15.95
N ASN A 368 -14.61 -20.68 17.23
CA ASN A 368 -15.59 -19.89 17.97
C ASN A 368 -15.12 -18.45 18.29
N THR A 369 -13.83 -18.15 18.20
CA THR A 369 -13.29 -16.81 18.49
C THR A 369 -13.20 -15.93 17.24
N ILE A 370 -13.15 -16.52 16.05
CA ILE A 370 -13.04 -15.82 14.77
C ILE A 370 -14.29 -14.98 14.48
N VAL A 371 -15.48 -15.54 14.69
CA VAL A 371 -16.74 -14.85 14.40
C VAL A 371 -16.92 -13.62 15.28
N PRO A 372 -16.80 -13.68 16.62
CA PRO A 372 -16.82 -12.48 17.46
C PRO A 372 -15.78 -11.43 17.06
N GLN A 373 -14.58 -11.84 16.68
CA GLN A 373 -13.53 -10.92 16.24
C GLN A 373 -13.90 -10.18 14.95
N LEU A 374 -14.43 -10.90 13.95
CA LEU A 374 -14.92 -10.28 12.71
C LEU A 374 -16.06 -9.30 12.98
N LEU A 375 -17.01 -9.67 13.84
CA LEU A 375 -18.12 -8.80 14.24
C LEU A 375 -17.62 -7.54 14.96
N ALA A 376 -16.65 -7.67 15.86
CA ALA A 376 -16.05 -6.54 16.57
C ALA A 376 -15.33 -5.59 15.62
N GLU A 377 -14.65 -6.09 14.58
CA GLU A 377 -14.02 -5.22 13.57
C GLU A 377 -15.04 -4.54 12.66
N ILE A 378 -16.13 -5.20 12.28
CA ILE A 378 -17.24 -4.59 11.51
C ILE A 378 -17.88 -3.46 12.33
N ASP A 379 -18.19 -3.71 13.60
CA ASP A 379 -18.73 -2.69 14.50
C ASP A 379 -17.72 -1.54 14.71
N GLY A 380 -16.41 -1.85 14.74
CA GLY A 380 -15.33 -0.88 14.86
C GLY A 380 -15.18 0.07 13.67
N VAL A 381 -15.69 -0.29 12.48
CA VAL A 381 -15.71 0.60 11.30
C VAL A 381 -17.05 1.30 11.09
N GLU A 382 -18.05 1.11 11.97
CA GLU A 382 -19.38 1.75 11.86
C GLU A 382 -19.27 3.29 11.81
N GLY A 383 -18.32 3.86 12.56
CA GLY A 383 -18.06 5.31 12.59
C GLY A 383 -17.37 5.89 11.35
N LEU A 384 -16.90 5.04 10.41
CA LEU A 384 -16.19 5.49 9.22
C LEU A 384 -17.13 5.56 8.03
N GLU A 385 -17.37 6.78 7.52
CA GLU A 385 -18.32 7.01 6.44
C GLU A 385 -17.93 6.33 5.12
N ASN A 386 -16.64 6.08 4.93
CA ASN A 386 -16.03 5.68 3.66
C ASN A 386 -15.53 4.23 3.58
N VAL A 387 -15.88 3.38 4.54
CA VAL A 387 -15.62 1.93 4.50
C VAL A 387 -16.93 1.19 4.24
N ILE A 388 -16.90 0.26 3.28
CA ILE A 388 -18.02 -0.65 2.96
C ILE A 388 -17.52 -2.08 3.04
N VAL A 389 -18.30 -2.94 3.71
CA VAL A 389 -18.02 -4.37 3.81
C VAL A 389 -18.96 -5.14 2.89
N ILE A 390 -18.42 -5.93 1.96
CA ILE A 390 -19.21 -6.79 1.08
C ILE A 390 -18.84 -8.23 1.40
N GLY A 391 -19.81 -9.02 1.85
CA GLY A 391 -19.68 -10.44 2.07
C GLY A 391 -20.29 -11.25 0.94
N ALA A 392 -19.62 -12.30 0.48
CA ALA A 392 -20.19 -13.29 -0.43
C ALA A 392 -20.21 -14.67 0.23
N SER A 393 -21.35 -15.34 0.14
CA SER A 393 -21.52 -16.72 0.61
C SER A 393 -22.27 -17.57 -0.41
N ASN A 394 -21.85 -18.83 -0.57
CA ASN A 394 -22.61 -19.81 -1.35
C ASN A 394 -23.69 -20.52 -0.52
N ARG A 395 -23.69 -20.32 0.80
CA ARG A 395 -24.48 -21.10 1.76
C ARG A 395 -25.13 -20.17 2.76
N GLU A 396 -26.39 -19.84 2.53
CA GLU A 396 -27.18 -19.02 3.47
C GLU A 396 -27.35 -19.73 4.82
N ASP A 397 -27.45 -21.06 4.80
CA ASP A 397 -27.63 -21.92 5.98
C ASP A 397 -26.47 -21.88 6.99
N MET A 398 -25.28 -21.47 6.57
CA MET A 398 -24.08 -21.44 7.40
C MET A 398 -23.76 -20.05 7.97
N ILE A 399 -24.55 -19.03 7.64
CA ILE A 399 -24.26 -17.65 8.04
C ILE A 399 -24.78 -17.42 9.45
N ASP A 400 -23.91 -16.93 10.35
CA ASP A 400 -24.31 -16.58 11.70
C ASP A 400 -25.34 -15.42 11.67
N PRO A 401 -26.55 -15.57 12.23
CA PRO A 401 -27.54 -14.50 12.29
C PRO A 401 -27.04 -13.21 12.96
N ALA A 402 -26.00 -13.27 13.78
CA ALA A 402 -25.36 -12.10 14.39
C ALA A 402 -24.76 -11.15 13.35
N ILE A 403 -24.25 -11.64 12.22
CA ILE A 403 -23.69 -10.78 11.17
C ILE A 403 -24.77 -10.03 10.37
N LEU A 404 -26.00 -10.55 10.39
CA LEU A 404 -27.16 -10.03 9.67
C LEU A 404 -27.93 -8.96 10.45
N ARG A 405 -27.44 -8.55 11.62
CA ARG A 405 -28.07 -7.54 12.46
C ARG A 405 -27.83 -6.13 11.87
N PRO A 406 -28.79 -5.19 12.07
CA PRO A 406 -28.60 -3.81 11.67
C PRO A 406 -27.30 -3.19 12.22
N GLY A 407 -26.59 -2.43 11.39
CA GLY A 407 -25.27 -1.87 11.66
C GLY A 407 -24.10 -2.71 11.11
N ARG A 408 -24.38 -3.92 10.60
CA ARG A 408 -23.39 -4.86 10.04
C ARG A 408 -23.71 -5.12 8.58
N LEU A 409 -24.13 -6.33 8.20
CA LEU A 409 -24.58 -6.66 6.85
C LEU A 409 -26.09 -6.37 6.70
N ASP A 410 -26.41 -5.09 6.53
CA ASP A 410 -27.78 -4.57 6.48
C ASP A 410 -28.52 -4.97 5.21
N VAL A 411 -27.82 -4.89 4.08
CA VAL A 411 -28.41 -5.11 2.76
C VAL A 411 -28.13 -6.54 2.31
N LYS A 412 -29.19 -7.31 2.05
CA LYS A 412 -29.10 -8.71 1.65
C LYS A 412 -29.57 -8.86 0.22
N ILE A 413 -28.69 -9.31 -0.66
CA ILE A 413 -28.96 -9.42 -2.08
C ILE A 413 -28.79 -10.87 -2.49
N LYS A 414 -29.93 -11.47 -2.82
CA LYS A 414 -30.00 -12.84 -3.29
C LYS A 414 -29.62 -12.89 -4.77
N ILE A 415 -28.57 -13.65 -5.08
CA ILE A 415 -28.17 -13.96 -6.44
C ILE A 415 -28.73 -15.34 -6.78
N GLU A 416 -29.76 -15.35 -7.61
CA GLU A 416 -30.43 -16.58 -8.03
C GLU A 416 -29.79 -17.16 -9.30
N ARG A 417 -30.16 -18.40 -9.63
CA ARG A 417 -29.77 -19.04 -10.88
C ARG A 417 -30.43 -18.29 -12.06
N PRO A 418 -29.74 -18.17 -13.22
CA PRO A 418 -30.28 -17.44 -14.35
C PRO A 418 -31.51 -18.14 -14.95
N ASP A 419 -32.52 -17.36 -15.29
CA ASP A 419 -33.62 -17.80 -16.15
C ASP A 419 -33.20 -17.80 -17.63
N ALA A 420 -34.13 -18.12 -18.53
CA ALA A 420 -33.83 -18.20 -19.97
C ALA A 420 -33.43 -16.82 -20.56
N GLU A 421 -33.98 -15.71 -20.06
CA GLU A 421 -33.62 -14.38 -20.56
C GLU A 421 -32.24 -13.95 -20.04
N ALA A 422 -31.98 -14.16 -18.74
CA ALA A 422 -30.69 -13.97 -18.11
C ALA A 422 -29.61 -14.83 -18.79
N ALA A 423 -29.91 -16.09 -19.12
CA ALA A 423 -28.99 -16.96 -19.84
C ALA A 423 -28.63 -16.40 -21.22
N LYS A 424 -29.60 -15.86 -21.98
CA LYS A 424 -29.31 -15.21 -23.28
C LYS A 424 -28.33 -14.05 -23.11
N ASP A 425 -28.54 -13.20 -22.10
CA ASP A 425 -27.65 -12.07 -21.83
C ASP A 425 -26.26 -12.55 -21.40
N ILE A 426 -26.16 -13.60 -20.57
CA ILE A 426 -24.88 -14.22 -20.18
C ILE A 426 -24.16 -14.79 -21.42
N PHE A 427 -24.84 -15.58 -22.25
CA PHE A 427 -24.28 -16.12 -23.48
C PHE A 427 -23.79 -15.01 -24.42
N ALA A 428 -24.50 -13.88 -24.51
CA ALA A 428 -24.10 -12.74 -25.33
C ALA A 428 -22.77 -12.11 -24.87
N LYS A 429 -22.39 -12.23 -23.59
CA LYS A 429 -21.08 -11.78 -23.09
C LYS A 429 -19.93 -12.67 -23.58
N TYR A 430 -20.18 -13.95 -23.79
CA TYR A 430 -19.16 -14.93 -24.17
C TYR A 430 -19.12 -15.25 -25.68
N LEU A 431 -20.26 -15.13 -26.36
CA LEU A 431 -20.43 -15.36 -27.80
C LEU A 431 -20.50 -14.03 -28.55
N THR A 432 -19.34 -13.36 -28.64
CA THR A 432 -19.23 -12.06 -29.31
C THR A 432 -19.01 -12.19 -30.82
N ALA A 433 -19.39 -11.16 -31.58
CA ALA A 433 -19.18 -11.10 -33.03
C ALA A 433 -17.70 -11.13 -33.47
N SER A 434 -16.76 -10.94 -32.54
CA SER A 434 -15.33 -11.10 -32.81
C SER A 434 -14.90 -12.56 -32.96
N LEU A 435 -15.69 -13.52 -32.47
CA LEU A 435 -15.37 -14.94 -32.62
C LEU A 435 -15.49 -15.38 -34.09
N PRO A 436 -14.63 -16.31 -34.54
CA PRO A 436 -14.76 -16.90 -35.86
C PRO A 436 -15.99 -17.81 -35.88
N LEU A 437 -17.05 -17.40 -36.59
CA LEU A 437 -18.22 -18.23 -36.88
C LEU A 437 -18.03 -18.97 -38.20
N HIS A 438 -18.58 -20.16 -38.31
CA HIS A 438 -18.48 -20.98 -39.53
C HIS A 438 -19.27 -20.36 -40.68
N SER A 439 -18.82 -20.57 -41.93
CA SER A 439 -19.43 -19.97 -43.13
C SER A 439 -20.88 -20.40 -43.35
N ASP A 440 -21.20 -21.67 -43.06
CA ASP A 440 -22.54 -22.25 -43.22
C ASP A 440 -23.55 -21.51 -42.35
N ASP A 441 -23.29 -21.41 -41.04
CA ASP A 441 -24.14 -20.68 -40.10
C ASP A 441 -24.21 -19.17 -40.43
N LEU A 442 -23.13 -18.56 -40.94
CA LEU A 442 -23.17 -17.18 -41.42
C LEU A 442 -24.07 -17.01 -42.64
N SER A 443 -24.07 -17.98 -43.56
CA SER A 443 -24.85 -17.92 -44.79
C SER A 443 -26.37 -17.94 -44.54
N GLU A 444 -26.80 -18.67 -43.51
CA GLU A 444 -28.21 -18.72 -43.07
C GLU A 444 -28.72 -17.35 -42.56
N HIS A 445 -27.81 -16.47 -42.15
CA HIS A 445 -28.11 -15.15 -41.59
C HIS A 445 -27.58 -14.00 -42.45
N ASN A 446 -27.55 -14.18 -43.77
CA ASN A 446 -27.12 -13.17 -44.75
C ASN A 446 -25.70 -12.61 -44.51
N GLY A 447 -24.81 -13.42 -43.91
CA GLY A 447 -23.44 -13.04 -43.60
C GLY A 447 -23.27 -12.14 -42.37
N SER A 448 -24.34 -11.79 -41.65
CA SER A 448 -24.25 -10.99 -40.42
C SER A 448 -23.77 -11.85 -39.25
N LYS A 449 -22.59 -11.52 -38.71
CA LYS A 449 -22.03 -12.20 -37.53
C LYS A 449 -22.86 -11.99 -36.27
N GLU A 450 -23.43 -10.80 -36.10
CA GLU A 450 -24.28 -10.47 -34.95
C GLU A 450 -25.58 -11.27 -34.99
N ALA A 451 -26.26 -11.28 -36.15
CA ALA A 451 -27.50 -12.04 -36.30
C ALA A 451 -27.27 -13.55 -36.13
N ALA A 452 -26.17 -14.07 -36.68
CA ALA A 452 -25.79 -15.48 -36.51
C ALA A 452 -25.48 -15.82 -35.04
N ALA A 453 -24.72 -14.98 -34.33
CA ALA A 453 -24.46 -15.18 -32.90
C ALA A 453 -25.76 -15.15 -32.08
N HIS A 454 -26.65 -14.19 -32.33
CA HIS A 454 -27.96 -14.13 -31.64
C HIS A 454 -28.82 -15.37 -31.90
N ALA A 455 -28.86 -15.86 -33.15
CA ALA A 455 -29.58 -17.08 -33.48
C ALA A 455 -28.98 -18.32 -32.81
N MET A 456 -27.65 -18.44 -32.77
CA MET A 456 -26.96 -19.51 -32.04
C MET A 456 -27.30 -19.48 -30.55
N ILE A 457 -27.28 -18.29 -29.94
CA ILE A 457 -27.63 -18.08 -28.53
C ILE A 457 -29.09 -18.50 -28.27
N GLN A 458 -30.00 -18.08 -29.14
CA GLN A 458 -31.42 -18.46 -29.02
C GLN A 458 -31.56 -19.99 -29.06
N SER A 459 -30.95 -20.66 -30.05
CA SER A 459 -31.04 -22.11 -30.22
C SER A 459 -30.46 -22.89 -29.03
N VAL A 460 -29.30 -22.48 -28.51
CA VAL A 460 -28.70 -23.17 -27.36
C VAL A 460 -29.50 -22.93 -26.08
N VAL A 461 -30.03 -21.72 -25.86
CA VAL A 461 -30.86 -21.43 -24.69
C VAL A 461 -32.19 -22.18 -24.75
N GLU A 462 -32.84 -22.23 -25.91
CA GLU A 462 -34.07 -23.02 -26.10
C GLU A 462 -33.82 -24.50 -25.76
N GLN A 463 -32.72 -25.08 -26.27
CA GLN A 463 -32.35 -26.45 -25.94
C GLN A 463 -32.05 -26.63 -24.45
N MET A 464 -31.31 -25.71 -23.84
CA MET A 464 -30.86 -25.77 -22.45
C MET A 464 -32.01 -25.64 -21.42
N TYR A 465 -33.07 -24.91 -21.78
CA TYR A 465 -34.25 -24.68 -20.92
C TYR A 465 -35.47 -25.54 -21.29
N ALA A 466 -35.39 -26.35 -22.34
CA ALA A 466 -36.47 -27.26 -22.74
C ALA A 466 -36.73 -28.37 -21.72
N GLU A 467 -38.00 -28.70 -21.49
CA GLU A 467 -38.45 -29.84 -20.69
C GLU A 467 -38.49 -31.12 -21.55
N SER A 468 -37.34 -31.54 -22.07
CA SER A 468 -37.19 -32.76 -22.88
C SER A 468 -36.72 -33.94 -22.02
N GLU A 469 -36.90 -35.18 -22.51
CA GLU A 469 -36.39 -36.36 -21.81
C GLU A 469 -34.86 -36.35 -21.66
N GLU A 470 -34.16 -35.74 -22.61
CA GLU A 470 -32.69 -35.60 -22.61
C GLU A 470 -32.19 -34.61 -21.54
N ASN A 471 -33.05 -33.69 -21.09
CA ASN A 471 -32.71 -32.66 -20.10
C ASN A 471 -33.18 -32.99 -18.68
N ARG A 472 -33.75 -34.19 -18.47
CA ARG A 472 -34.13 -34.65 -17.13
C ARG A 472 -32.87 -34.85 -16.30
N PHE A 473 -32.82 -34.24 -15.13
CA PHE A 473 -31.63 -34.28 -14.29
C PHE A 473 -31.85 -35.09 -13.01
N LEU A 474 -32.92 -34.77 -12.27
CA LEU A 474 -33.17 -35.35 -10.96
C LEU A 474 -34.63 -35.78 -10.81
N GLU A 475 -34.86 -36.95 -10.20
CA GLU A 475 -36.15 -37.34 -9.67
C GLU A 475 -36.12 -37.18 -8.15
N VAL A 476 -37.03 -36.35 -7.63
CA VAL A 476 -37.21 -36.10 -6.21
C VAL A 476 -38.47 -36.81 -5.73
N THR A 477 -38.33 -37.62 -4.67
CA THR A 477 -39.46 -38.26 -3.98
C THR A 477 -39.71 -37.58 -2.64
N TYR A 478 -40.95 -37.16 -2.41
CA TYR A 478 -41.39 -36.46 -1.21
C TYR A 478 -41.95 -37.43 -0.15
N ALA A 479 -42.11 -36.97 1.08
CA ALA A 479 -42.59 -37.78 2.21
C ALA A 479 -44.00 -38.34 2.02
N ASN A 480 -44.84 -37.61 1.28
CA ASN A 480 -46.18 -38.05 0.90
C ASN A 480 -46.19 -39.13 -0.20
N GLY A 481 -45.02 -39.47 -0.77
CA GLY A 481 -44.86 -40.43 -1.86
C GLY A 481 -44.89 -39.82 -3.26
N ASP A 482 -45.15 -38.51 -3.40
CA ASP A 482 -45.14 -37.84 -4.69
C ASP A 482 -43.74 -37.84 -5.29
N LYS A 483 -43.70 -37.88 -6.62
CA LYS A 483 -42.46 -37.79 -7.39
C LYS A 483 -42.49 -36.59 -8.31
N GLU A 484 -41.36 -35.94 -8.47
CA GLU A 484 -41.19 -34.80 -9.36
C GLU A 484 -39.87 -34.92 -10.11
N VAL A 485 -39.92 -34.68 -11.41
CA VAL A 485 -38.75 -34.67 -12.26
C VAL A 485 -38.32 -33.21 -12.45
N LEU A 486 -37.08 -32.94 -12.07
CA LEU A 486 -36.42 -31.66 -12.27
C LEU A 486 -35.50 -31.73 -13.49
N TYR A 487 -35.37 -30.61 -14.17
CA TYR A 487 -34.61 -30.49 -15.41
C TYR A 487 -33.38 -29.60 -15.18
N PHE A 488 -32.41 -29.65 -16.09
CA PHE A 488 -31.22 -28.79 -16.01
C PHE A 488 -31.55 -27.29 -15.95
N LYS A 489 -32.69 -26.87 -16.53
CA LYS A 489 -33.19 -25.49 -16.43
C LYS A 489 -33.23 -24.94 -15.00
N ASP A 490 -33.43 -25.82 -14.01
CA ASP A 490 -33.54 -25.45 -12.60
C ASP A 490 -32.18 -25.32 -11.88
N PHE A 491 -31.10 -25.81 -12.51
CA PHE A 491 -29.74 -25.92 -11.95
C PHE A 491 -28.67 -25.20 -12.78
N ASN A 492 -29.07 -24.42 -13.78
CA ASN A 492 -28.15 -23.64 -14.59
C ASN A 492 -27.38 -22.60 -13.74
N SER A 493 -26.19 -22.21 -14.20
CA SER A 493 -25.36 -21.17 -13.58
C SER A 493 -24.54 -20.43 -14.64
N GLY A 494 -24.05 -19.24 -14.31
CA GLY A 494 -23.17 -18.48 -15.22
C GLY A 494 -21.86 -19.22 -15.53
N ALA A 495 -21.27 -19.89 -14.52
CA ALA A 495 -20.10 -20.72 -14.70
C ALA A 495 -20.34 -21.90 -15.67
N MET A 496 -21.51 -22.53 -15.58
CA MET A 496 -21.91 -23.60 -16.50
C MET A 496 -22.05 -23.08 -17.93
N ILE A 497 -22.68 -21.91 -18.13
CA ILE A 497 -22.78 -21.27 -19.45
C ILE A 497 -21.39 -20.98 -20.03
N GLN A 498 -20.48 -20.46 -19.22
CA GLN A 498 -19.09 -20.22 -19.63
C GLN A 498 -18.40 -21.51 -20.07
N ASN A 499 -18.52 -22.60 -19.28
CA ASN A 499 -17.96 -23.90 -19.61
C ASN A 499 -18.51 -24.45 -20.94
N ILE A 500 -19.81 -24.33 -21.18
CA ILE A 500 -20.44 -24.75 -22.44
C ILE A 500 -19.80 -24.01 -23.62
N VAL A 501 -19.64 -22.69 -23.51
CA VAL A 501 -19.04 -21.88 -24.58
C VAL A 501 -17.58 -22.27 -24.81
N ASP A 502 -16.79 -22.47 -23.75
CA ASP A 502 -15.38 -22.83 -23.86
C ASP A 502 -15.19 -24.25 -24.41
N ARG A 503 -16.07 -25.18 -24.05
CA ARG A 503 -16.13 -26.53 -24.63
C ARG A 503 -16.47 -26.45 -26.13
N ALA A 504 -17.46 -25.65 -26.51
CA ALA A 504 -17.83 -25.47 -27.91
C ALA A 504 -16.68 -24.85 -28.74
N LYS A 505 -15.96 -23.87 -28.19
CA LYS A 505 -14.74 -23.32 -28.83
C LYS A 505 -13.68 -24.41 -29.03
N LYS A 506 -13.44 -25.24 -28.01
CA LYS A 506 -12.49 -26.36 -28.09
C LYS A 506 -12.89 -27.37 -29.17
N MET A 507 -14.18 -27.66 -29.31
CA MET A 507 -14.70 -28.51 -30.39
C MET A 507 -14.48 -27.89 -31.77
N ALA A 508 -14.74 -26.58 -31.93
CA ALA A 508 -14.47 -25.87 -33.17
C ALA A 508 -12.98 -25.89 -33.57
N ILE A 509 -12.08 -25.75 -32.59
CA ILE A 509 -10.63 -25.87 -32.82
C ILE A 509 -10.28 -27.29 -33.31
N LYS A 510 -10.83 -28.33 -32.67
CA LYS A 510 -10.62 -29.72 -33.12
C LYS A 510 -11.14 -29.94 -34.55
N ALA A 511 -12.35 -29.48 -34.87
CA ALA A 511 -12.91 -29.58 -36.21
C ALA A 511 -12.03 -28.88 -37.27
N PHE A 512 -11.40 -27.76 -36.92
CA PHE A 512 -10.45 -27.10 -37.79
C PHE A 512 -9.18 -27.93 -37.99
N LEU A 513 -8.63 -28.55 -36.94
CA LEU A 513 -7.42 -29.37 -37.04
C LEU A 513 -7.66 -30.68 -37.81
N ASP A 514 -8.82 -31.32 -37.60
CA ASP A 514 -9.13 -32.63 -38.18
C ASP A 514 -9.69 -32.55 -39.61
N HIS A 515 -10.46 -31.49 -39.90
CA HIS A 515 -11.25 -31.39 -41.13
C HIS A 515 -11.08 -30.06 -41.87
N ASN A 516 -10.19 -29.17 -41.41
CA ASN A 516 -9.94 -27.84 -41.97
C ASN A 516 -11.21 -26.96 -42.04
N GLN A 517 -12.19 -27.22 -41.17
CA GLN A 517 -13.42 -26.43 -41.06
C GLN A 517 -13.25 -25.33 -40.01
N LYS A 518 -13.07 -24.09 -40.47
CA LYS A 518 -12.81 -22.95 -39.57
C LYS A 518 -14.12 -22.35 -39.08
N GLY A 519 -14.22 -22.16 -37.76
CA GLY A 519 -15.26 -21.39 -37.11
C GLY A 519 -16.19 -22.22 -36.23
N LEU A 520 -16.81 -21.55 -35.27
CA LEU A 520 -17.82 -22.11 -34.37
C LEU A 520 -19.13 -22.33 -35.14
N ARG A 521 -19.75 -23.49 -34.95
CA ARG A 521 -21.07 -23.87 -35.50
C ARG A 521 -22.06 -24.01 -34.35
N VAL A 522 -23.36 -23.86 -34.62
CA VAL A 522 -24.42 -24.08 -33.62
C VAL A 522 -24.39 -25.51 -33.07
N ALA A 523 -24.04 -26.49 -33.92
CA ALA A 523 -23.91 -27.88 -33.53
C ALA A 523 -22.85 -28.11 -32.43
N HIS A 524 -21.76 -27.32 -32.43
CA HIS A 524 -20.74 -27.41 -31.38
C HIS A 524 -21.29 -26.93 -30.04
N LEU A 525 -22.13 -25.87 -30.02
CA LEU A 525 -22.77 -25.36 -28.80
C LEU A 525 -23.81 -26.35 -28.26
N LEU A 526 -24.66 -26.89 -29.12
CA LEU A 526 -25.67 -27.89 -28.72
C LEU A 526 -25.01 -29.16 -28.16
N GLN A 527 -23.98 -29.67 -28.82
CA GLN A 527 -23.24 -30.83 -28.32
C GLN A 527 -22.50 -30.52 -27.02
N ALA A 528 -21.90 -29.32 -26.90
CA ALA A 528 -21.24 -28.90 -25.67
C ALA A 528 -22.22 -28.79 -24.49
N CYS A 529 -23.47 -28.35 -24.73
CA CYS A 529 -24.52 -28.33 -23.70
C CYS A 529 -24.80 -29.75 -23.18
N VAL A 530 -24.98 -30.72 -24.08
CA VAL A 530 -25.22 -32.13 -23.70
C VAL A 530 -24.01 -32.74 -22.98
N ASP A 531 -22.79 -32.45 -23.44
CA ASP A 531 -21.57 -32.96 -22.82
C ASP A 531 -21.35 -32.37 -21.42
N GLU A 532 -21.64 -31.08 -21.23
CA GLU A 532 -21.55 -30.41 -19.91
C GLU A 532 -22.59 -30.97 -18.94
N PHE A 533 -23.80 -31.24 -19.41
CA PHE A 533 -24.87 -31.84 -18.61
C PHE A 533 -24.46 -33.23 -18.10
N LYS A 534 -23.94 -34.08 -19.00
CA LYS A 534 -23.45 -35.42 -18.64
C LYS A 534 -22.30 -35.40 -17.64
N GLU A 535 -21.35 -34.47 -17.79
CA GLU A 535 -20.22 -34.36 -16.86
C GLU A 535 -20.69 -33.94 -15.46
N ASN A 536 -21.72 -33.10 -15.37
CA ASN A 536 -22.32 -32.68 -14.10
C ASN A 536 -23.28 -33.71 -13.49
N GLU A 537 -23.80 -34.67 -14.27
CA GLU A 537 -24.54 -35.83 -13.72
C GLU A 537 -23.64 -36.76 -12.91
N ASP A 538 -22.38 -36.92 -13.32
CA ASP A 538 -21.43 -37.83 -12.69
C ASP A 538 -20.82 -37.29 -11.38
N LEU A 539 -20.85 -35.97 -11.18
CA LEU A 539 -20.25 -35.25 -10.05
C LEU A 539 -21.31 -34.43 -9.28
N PRO A 540 -21.76 -34.85 -8.08
CA PRO A 540 -22.84 -34.19 -7.33
C PRO A 540 -22.45 -32.82 -6.71
N ASN A 541 -21.38 -32.19 -7.18
CA ASN A 541 -20.91 -30.90 -6.68
C ASN A 541 -21.81 -29.72 -7.11
N THR A 542 -22.80 -29.95 -7.98
CA THR A 542 -23.67 -28.92 -8.56
C THR A 542 -24.92 -28.62 -7.74
N THR A 543 -25.30 -29.51 -6.82
CA THR A 543 -26.52 -29.36 -6.01
C THR A 543 -26.19 -28.73 -4.65
N ASN A 544 -26.72 -27.54 -4.42
CA ASN A 544 -26.56 -26.79 -3.17
C ASN A 544 -27.72 -27.09 -2.21
N PRO A 545 -27.52 -27.18 -0.88
CA PRO A 545 -28.59 -27.11 0.12
C PRO A 545 -29.72 -26.11 -0.17
N ASP A 546 -29.40 -24.91 -0.65
CA ASP A 546 -30.39 -23.89 -1.02
C ASP A 546 -31.36 -24.36 -2.12
N ASP A 547 -30.88 -25.19 -3.06
CA ASP A 547 -31.73 -25.77 -4.11
C ASP A 547 -32.77 -26.70 -3.48
N TRP A 548 -32.36 -27.53 -2.51
CA TRP A 548 -33.27 -28.46 -1.81
C TRP A 548 -34.28 -27.74 -0.93
N ALA A 549 -33.85 -26.69 -0.23
CA ALA A 549 -34.75 -25.84 0.56
C ALA A 549 -35.81 -25.18 -0.33
N ARG A 550 -35.42 -24.69 -1.51
CA ARG A 550 -36.34 -24.11 -2.50
C ARG A 550 -37.33 -25.13 -3.04
N ILE A 551 -36.86 -26.32 -3.43
CA ILE A 551 -37.69 -27.40 -3.99
C ILE A 551 -38.70 -27.89 -2.94
N SER A 552 -38.23 -28.18 -1.72
CA SER A 552 -39.08 -28.61 -0.60
C SER A 552 -40.07 -27.51 -0.21
N GLY A 553 -39.63 -26.25 -0.12
CA GLY A 553 -40.49 -25.12 0.24
C GLY A 553 -41.59 -24.83 -0.79
N LYS A 554 -41.29 -24.97 -2.10
CA LYS A 554 -42.27 -24.77 -3.17
C LYS A 554 -43.41 -25.80 -3.12
N LYS A 555 -43.10 -27.03 -2.74
CA LYS A 555 -44.09 -28.12 -2.63
C LYS A 555 -44.73 -28.22 -1.25
N GLY A 556 -44.10 -27.64 -0.22
CA GLY A 556 -44.55 -27.71 1.17
C GLY A 556 -44.31 -29.08 1.82
N GLU A 557 -43.45 -29.92 1.24
CA GLU A 557 -43.25 -31.32 1.62
C GLU A 557 -41.76 -31.65 1.74
N ARG A 558 -41.41 -32.53 2.69
CA ARG A 558 -40.02 -32.93 2.91
C ARG A 558 -39.55 -33.88 1.82
N ILE A 559 -38.35 -33.64 1.29
CA ILE A 559 -37.68 -34.56 0.36
C ILE A 559 -37.15 -35.77 1.14
N VAL A 560 -37.47 -36.98 0.69
CA VAL A 560 -37.04 -38.25 1.32
C VAL A 560 -36.01 -38.98 0.48
N PHE A 561 -36.08 -38.86 -0.85
CA PHE A 561 -35.17 -39.55 -1.75
C PHE A 561 -34.90 -38.73 -3.00
N ILE A 562 -33.65 -38.76 -3.49
CA ILE A 562 -33.21 -38.06 -4.69
C ILE A 562 -32.42 -39.04 -5.57
N ARG A 563 -32.76 -39.08 -6.85
CA ARG A 563 -32.09 -39.93 -7.84
C ARG A 563 -31.70 -39.10 -9.06
N THR A 564 -30.48 -39.26 -9.55
CA THR A 564 -30.05 -38.73 -10.85
C THR A 564 -30.65 -39.56 -11.98
N LEU A 565 -31.10 -38.90 -13.04
CA LEU A 565 -31.67 -39.56 -14.22
C LEU A 565 -30.59 -39.60 -15.31
N VAL A 566 -29.91 -40.75 -15.43
CA VAL A 566 -28.84 -40.92 -16.43
C VAL A 566 -29.44 -41.45 -17.72
N THR A 567 -29.36 -40.68 -18.81
CA THR A 567 -29.77 -41.14 -20.14
C THR A 567 -28.69 -42.06 -20.76
N GLY A 568 -28.75 -43.36 -20.46
CA GLY A 568 -27.88 -44.36 -21.07
C GLY A 568 -28.21 -44.64 -22.55
N LYS A 569 -27.20 -44.88 -23.39
CA LYS A 569 -27.34 -45.25 -24.84
C LYS A 569 -28.16 -46.52 -25.13
N GLN A 570 -28.68 -47.23 -24.11
CA GLN A 570 -29.43 -48.49 -24.24
C GLN A 570 -30.75 -48.53 -23.43
N GLY A 571 -31.30 -47.39 -22.99
CA GLY A 571 -32.64 -47.35 -22.38
C GLY A 571 -32.76 -48.02 -21.00
N ALA A 572 -31.64 -48.23 -20.30
CA ALA A 572 -31.62 -48.66 -18.90
C ALA A 572 -31.21 -47.49 -18.00
N ASP A 573 -32.12 -47.05 -17.12
CA ASP A 573 -31.88 -45.99 -16.13
C ASP A 573 -30.90 -46.48 -15.05
N THR A 574 -29.61 -46.22 -15.23
CA THR A 574 -28.57 -46.44 -14.20
C THR A 574 -28.38 -45.20 -13.34
N GLY A 575 -29.48 -44.63 -12.82
CA GLY A 575 -29.41 -43.46 -11.94
C GLY A 575 -28.72 -43.74 -10.61
N ARG A 576 -27.84 -42.83 -10.15
CA ARG A 576 -27.21 -42.87 -8.81
C ARG A 576 -28.11 -42.16 -7.79
N SER A 577 -28.25 -42.74 -6.59
CA SER A 577 -28.90 -42.07 -5.46
C SER A 577 -27.96 -41.03 -4.86
N ILE A 578 -28.47 -39.82 -4.62
CA ILE A 578 -27.75 -38.80 -3.86
C ILE A 578 -28.24 -38.92 -2.42
N ASP A 579 -27.35 -39.32 -1.50
CA ASP A 579 -27.67 -39.28 -0.07
C ASP A 579 -27.88 -37.82 0.33
N THR A 580 -29.09 -37.49 0.79
CA THR A 580 -29.34 -36.21 1.44
C THR A 580 -28.38 -36.12 2.63
N VAL A 581 -27.39 -35.21 2.55
CA VAL A 581 -26.45 -34.95 3.64
C VAL A 581 -27.26 -34.85 4.94
N ALA A 582 -26.86 -35.64 5.94
CA ALA A 582 -27.58 -35.95 7.17
C ALA A 582 -27.82 -34.77 8.15
N ASN A 583 -28.06 -33.56 7.65
CA ASN A 583 -28.24 -32.36 8.47
C ASN A 583 -29.50 -31.53 8.17
N THR A 584 -30.44 -32.03 7.37
CA THR A 584 -31.80 -31.43 7.32
C THR A 584 -32.64 -31.80 8.56
N GLY A 585 -32.12 -32.64 9.46
CA GLY A 585 -32.79 -33.09 10.68
C GLY A 585 -33.00 -32.02 11.76
N GLN A 586 -32.57 -30.76 11.55
CA GLN A 586 -32.78 -29.68 12.51
C GLN A 586 -33.67 -28.53 12.02
N TYR A 587 -34.11 -28.56 10.76
CA TYR A 587 -34.83 -27.44 10.15
C TYR A 587 -36.05 -27.93 9.37
N LEU A 588 -37.02 -28.45 10.11
CA LEU A 588 -38.44 -28.50 9.77
C LEU A 588 -39.26 -28.29 11.04
#